data_AF-F3AG76-F1
#
_entry.id   AF-F3AG76-F1
#
_cell.length_a   1.000
_cell.length_b   1.000
_cell.length_c   1.000
_cell.angle_alpha   90.00
_cell.angle_beta   90.00
_cell.angle_gamma   90.00
#
_symmetry.space_group_name_H-M   'P 1'
#
loop_
_entity.id
_entity.type
_entity.pdbx_description
1 polymer ?
#
loop_
_entity_poly.entity_id
_entity_poly.type
_entity_poly.pdbx_seq_one_letter_code
_entity_poly.pdbx_strand_id
1 'polypeptide(L)'
;MEGNVHNSTQSILGYLEKIDVHHGASKKKLDCALIAEKLRGEFPNITWVSAKITGSRLLLEIKENDNIYKEKIPEKGAYDLIADKTGKIVSMVTRKGTSLKKTGELCKKGEILVSGRLDILNDSKEIEKYEYTDADADIYVEYPLEYYQQFSMTYQKPIYTGKQKKGYLLQVGDYYFDFKRKPPWETFDTTTNLKQLYLTENFKLPIFYGSSTDYEYQTGEFVYTEKEAREKVESHLSILLKSLEEKGVQISENHVKINIQKNICTASGTLLAVEKAGKKAPTDILPQQTERNFDINE
;
A
#
# COMPACT_ATOMS: atom_id res chain seq x y z
N MET A 1 -24.62 -3.19 10.42
CA MET A 1 -23.53 -2.54 11.16
C MET A 1 -23.54 -1.10 10.68
N GLU A 2 -23.66 -0.15 11.59
CA GLU A 2 -23.78 1.28 11.25
C GLU A 2 -22.88 2.11 12.17
N GLY A 3 -22.28 3.18 11.64
CA GLY A 3 -21.51 4.17 12.39
C GLY A 3 -20.00 3.92 12.52
N ASN A 4 -19.45 2.89 11.86
CA ASN A 4 -18.01 2.71 11.73
C ASN A 4 -17.44 3.61 10.63
N VAL A 5 -16.34 4.33 10.91
CA VAL A 5 -15.74 5.32 9.99
C VAL A 5 -14.29 4.95 9.69
N HIS A 6 -13.51 4.69 10.73
CA HIS A 6 -12.09 4.35 10.64
C HIS A 6 -11.86 2.84 10.68
N ASN A 7 -12.62 2.10 11.48
CA ASN A 7 -12.54 0.64 11.46
C ASN A 7 -13.36 0.08 10.30
N SER A 8 -12.71 -0.67 9.42
CA SER A 8 -13.41 -1.32 8.33
C SER A 8 -14.43 -2.34 8.88
N THR A 9 -15.58 -2.45 8.22
CA THR A 9 -16.62 -3.45 8.54
C THR A 9 -16.03 -4.86 8.59
N GLN A 10 -15.08 -5.15 7.71
CA GLN A 10 -14.40 -6.45 7.63
C GLN A 10 -13.52 -6.74 8.85
N SER A 11 -12.83 -5.72 9.37
CA SER A 11 -11.99 -5.85 10.58
C SER A 11 -12.85 -6.19 11.81
N ILE A 12 -13.99 -5.50 11.95
CA ILE A 12 -14.92 -5.72 13.05
C ILE A 12 -15.58 -7.10 12.92
N LEU A 13 -16.02 -7.49 11.72
CA LEU A 13 -16.58 -8.82 11.47
C LEU A 13 -15.55 -9.94 11.74
N GLY A 14 -14.30 -9.77 11.31
CA GLY A 14 -13.23 -10.73 11.58
C GLY A 14 -12.92 -10.88 13.07
N TYR A 15 -13.04 -9.81 13.86
CA TYR A 15 -12.93 -9.91 15.32
C TYR A 15 -14.14 -10.63 15.94
N LEU A 16 -15.35 -10.32 15.47
CA LEU A 16 -16.57 -11.01 15.92
C LEU A 16 -16.49 -12.52 15.68
N GLU A 17 -15.96 -12.96 14.54
CA GLU A 17 -15.70 -14.38 14.28
C GLU A 17 -14.72 -15.00 15.27
N LYS A 18 -13.66 -14.29 15.68
CA LYS A 18 -12.71 -14.77 16.70
C LYS A 18 -13.36 -14.99 18.07
N ILE A 19 -14.42 -14.24 18.39
CA ILE A 19 -15.16 -14.40 19.65
C ILE A 19 -16.42 -15.29 19.50
N ASP A 20 -16.45 -16.12 18.46
CA ASP A 20 -17.53 -17.08 18.13
C ASP A 20 -18.88 -16.42 17.76
N VAL A 21 -18.83 -15.17 17.27
CA VAL A 21 -19.99 -14.42 16.78
C VAL A 21 -19.94 -14.37 15.26
N HIS A 22 -20.56 -15.36 14.63
CA HIS A 22 -20.58 -15.50 13.17
C HIS A 22 -21.99 -15.72 12.63
N HIS A 23 -22.14 -15.68 11.30
CA HIS A 23 -23.40 -15.99 10.63
C HIS A 23 -23.82 -17.43 10.94
N GLY A 24 -25.04 -17.62 11.45
CA GLY A 24 -25.55 -18.93 11.89
C GLY A 24 -25.33 -19.27 13.37
N ALA A 25 -24.70 -18.38 14.15
CA ALA A 25 -24.54 -18.57 15.60
C ALA A 25 -25.89 -18.61 16.33
N SER A 26 -25.98 -19.45 17.37
CA SER A 26 -27.21 -19.62 18.15
C SER A 26 -27.50 -18.39 19.01
N LYS A 27 -28.72 -17.85 18.91
CA LYS A 27 -29.17 -16.66 19.66
C LYS A 27 -28.96 -16.78 21.18
N LYS A 28 -29.04 -17.98 21.74
CA LYS A 28 -28.85 -18.21 23.19
C LYS A 28 -27.42 -18.05 23.67
N LYS A 29 -26.43 -18.14 22.76
CA LYS A 29 -25.01 -17.99 23.07
C LYS A 29 -24.50 -16.55 22.90
N LEU A 30 -25.33 -15.66 22.33
CA LEU A 30 -24.95 -14.28 22.05
C LEU A 30 -25.37 -13.37 23.20
N ASP A 31 -24.39 -12.91 23.96
CA ASP A 31 -24.58 -11.87 24.98
C ASP A 31 -24.21 -10.50 24.40
N CYS A 32 -25.22 -9.64 24.24
CA CYS A 32 -25.05 -8.31 23.66
C CYS A 32 -24.15 -7.40 24.51
N ALA A 33 -24.20 -7.53 25.84
CA ALA A 33 -23.40 -6.71 26.74
C ALA A 33 -21.92 -7.09 26.65
N LEU A 34 -21.63 -8.40 26.67
CA LEU A 34 -20.27 -8.91 26.51
C LEU A 34 -19.68 -8.60 25.13
N ILE A 35 -20.47 -8.68 24.06
CA ILE A 35 -20.02 -8.33 22.71
C ILE A 35 -19.64 -6.84 22.64
N ALA A 36 -20.47 -5.95 23.20
CA ALA A 36 -20.19 -4.52 23.22
C ALA A 36 -18.97 -4.15 24.08
N GLU A 37 -18.73 -4.88 25.18
CA GLU A 37 -17.53 -4.71 26.01
C GLU A 37 -16.27 -5.17 25.29
N LYS A 38 -16.27 -6.38 24.72
CA LYS A 38 -15.14 -6.94 23.98
C LYS A 38 -14.74 -6.07 22.78
N LEU A 39 -15.73 -5.56 22.05
CA LEU A 39 -15.48 -4.63 20.94
C LEU A 39 -14.79 -3.34 21.40
N ARG A 40 -15.18 -2.76 22.54
CA ARG A 40 -14.50 -1.58 23.10
C ARG A 40 -13.10 -1.88 23.62
N GLY A 41 -12.87 -3.11 24.10
CA GLY A 41 -11.55 -3.56 24.55
C GLY A 41 -10.56 -3.74 23.40
N GLU A 42 -11.00 -4.32 22.29
CA GLU A 42 -10.13 -4.56 21.12
C GLU A 42 -9.87 -3.29 20.32
N PHE A 43 -10.89 -2.44 20.17
CA PHE A 43 -10.81 -1.23 19.35
C PHE A 43 -10.84 0.01 20.25
N PRO A 44 -9.68 0.50 20.71
CA PRO A 44 -9.61 1.61 21.68
C PRO A 44 -10.16 2.93 21.12
N ASN A 45 -10.33 3.05 19.80
CA ASN A 45 -10.93 4.20 19.14
C ASN A 45 -12.46 4.22 19.19
N ILE A 46 -13.11 3.13 19.62
CA ILE A 46 -14.56 3.04 19.75
C ILE A 46 -14.99 3.62 21.11
N THR A 47 -15.68 4.77 21.08
CA THR A 47 -16.20 5.39 22.31
C THR A 47 -17.50 4.79 22.82
N TRP A 48 -18.34 4.28 21.93
CA TRP A 48 -19.64 3.73 22.30
C TRP A 48 -20.06 2.64 21.33
N VAL A 49 -20.65 1.58 21.87
CA VAL A 49 -21.21 0.45 21.11
C VAL A 49 -22.56 0.09 21.70
N SER A 50 -23.54 -0.07 20.83
CA SER A 50 -24.83 -0.68 21.13
C SER A 50 -25.00 -1.94 20.31
N ALA A 51 -25.33 -3.04 20.98
CA ALA A 51 -25.62 -4.33 20.38
C ALA A 51 -27.07 -4.72 20.66
N LYS A 52 -27.85 -4.98 19.61
CA LYS A 52 -29.26 -5.35 19.73
C LYS A 52 -29.60 -6.51 18.80
N ILE A 53 -30.24 -7.54 19.34
CA ILE A 53 -30.76 -8.65 18.54
C ILE A 53 -32.21 -8.36 18.14
N THR A 54 -32.46 -8.27 16.84
CA THR A 54 -33.81 -8.11 16.28
C THR A 54 -34.11 -9.29 15.35
N GLY A 55 -35.04 -10.16 15.75
CA GLY A 55 -35.31 -11.42 15.04
C GLY A 55 -34.09 -12.36 15.05
N SER A 56 -33.58 -12.67 13.85
CA SER A 56 -32.36 -13.45 13.60
C SER A 56 -31.12 -12.59 13.30
N ARG A 57 -31.21 -11.25 13.42
CA ARG A 57 -30.12 -10.31 13.11
C ARG A 57 -29.54 -9.70 14.37
N LEU A 58 -28.22 -9.61 14.43
CA LEU A 58 -27.49 -8.79 15.40
C LEU A 58 -27.20 -7.43 14.76
N LEU A 59 -27.79 -6.37 15.30
CA LEU A 59 -27.51 -5.00 14.91
C LEU A 59 -26.45 -4.43 15.86
N LEU A 60 -25.40 -3.89 15.26
CA LEU A 60 -24.32 -3.20 15.96
C LEU A 60 -24.31 -1.75 15.47
N GLU A 61 -24.53 -0.83 16.40
CA GLU A 61 -24.35 0.60 16.22
C GLU A 61 -23.09 1.01 16.97
N ILE A 62 -22.16 1.63 16.25
CA ILE A 62 -20.83 1.96 16.75
C ILE A 62 -20.65 3.47 16.61
N LYS A 63 -20.10 4.10 17.63
CA LYS A 63 -19.64 5.48 17.57
C LYS A 63 -18.16 5.55 17.88
N GLU A 64 -17.39 5.85 16.84
CA GLU A 64 -15.95 6.01 16.90
C GLU A 64 -15.61 7.46 17.25
N ASN A 65 -14.51 7.65 17.97
CA ASN A 65 -13.97 8.97 18.22
C ASN A 65 -12.86 9.26 17.21
N ASP A 66 -13.14 10.20 16.32
CA ASP A 66 -12.22 10.66 15.27
C ASP A 66 -10.90 11.24 15.81
N ASN A 67 -10.78 11.45 17.13
CA ASN A 67 -9.61 12.06 17.76
C ASN A 67 -8.59 11.06 18.35
N ILE A 68 -8.82 9.74 18.31
CA ILE A 68 -7.91 8.76 18.97
C ILE A 68 -6.72 8.38 18.07
N TYR A 69 -6.86 8.48 16.74
CA TYR A 69 -5.78 8.31 15.76
C TYR A 69 -5.27 9.60 15.16
N LYS A 70 -5.55 10.74 15.79
CA LYS A 70 -4.57 11.82 15.66
C LYS A 70 -3.37 11.32 16.43
N GLU A 71 -2.33 10.91 15.71
CA GLU A 71 -0.97 11.15 16.20
C GLU A 71 -1.02 12.47 16.94
N LYS A 72 -0.42 12.55 18.13
CA LYS A 72 -0.20 13.85 18.78
C LYS A 72 0.63 14.69 17.81
N ILE A 73 -0.03 15.34 16.87
CA ILE A 73 0.46 16.47 16.11
C ILE A 73 0.67 17.48 17.24
N PRO A 74 1.92 17.82 17.60
CA PRO A 74 2.15 18.80 18.64
C PRO A 74 1.30 20.04 18.32
N GLU A 75 0.58 20.51 19.33
CA GLU A 75 -0.33 21.65 19.28
C GLU A 75 0.34 22.80 18.52
N LYS A 76 -0.22 23.19 17.37
CA LYS A 76 0.17 24.39 16.60
C LYS A 76 1.70 24.68 16.61
N GLY A 77 2.52 23.67 16.30
CA GLY A 77 3.96 23.87 16.10
C GLY A 77 4.27 24.44 14.73
N ALA A 78 5.34 25.25 14.62
CA ALA A 78 6.03 25.40 13.35
C ALA A 78 6.70 24.09 12.97
N TYR A 79 6.73 23.82 11.67
CA TYR A 79 7.36 22.62 11.13
C TYR A 79 8.37 23.02 10.07
N ASP A 80 9.50 22.34 10.08
CA ASP A 80 10.50 22.36 9.03
C ASP A 80 10.18 21.27 8.01
N LEU A 81 10.58 21.49 6.75
CA LEU A 81 10.61 20.46 5.73
C LEU A 81 12.01 19.87 5.66
N ILE A 82 12.13 18.60 6.01
CA ILE A 82 13.37 17.83 5.94
C ILE A 82 13.40 16.91 4.72
N ALA A 83 14.60 16.61 4.24
CA ALA A 83 14.80 15.71 3.11
C ALA A 83 14.51 14.25 3.48
N ASP A 84 13.64 13.58 2.72
CA ASP A 84 13.35 12.15 2.89
C ASP A 84 14.39 11.23 2.26
N LYS A 85 15.09 11.76 1.27
CA LYS A 85 16.02 11.04 0.41
C LYS A 85 17.31 11.83 0.28
N THR A 86 18.40 11.11 0.05
CA THR A 86 19.70 11.70 -0.27
C THR A 86 19.78 11.83 -1.79
N GLY A 87 20.02 13.03 -2.30
CA GLY A 87 19.98 13.30 -3.73
C GLY A 87 20.22 14.76 -4.08
N LYS A 88 20.02 15.12 -5.34
CA LYS A 88 20.15 16.48 -5.85
C LYS A 88 18.78 17.13 -5.98
N ILE A 89 18.62 18.36 -5.49
CA ILE A 89 17.37 19.11 -5.63
C ILE A 89 17.26 19.60 -7.07
N VAL A 90 16.26 19.12 -7.81
CA VAL A 90 16.06 19.51 -9.24
C VAL A 90 15.02 20.61 -9.40
N SER A 91 14.06 20.72 -8.47
CA SER A 91 13.08 21.78 -8.43
C SER A 91 12.68 22.07 -7.00
N MET A 92 12.50 23.34 -6.67
CA MET A 92 12.14 23.79 -5.33
C MET A 92 11.32 25.08 -5.42
N VAL A 93 10.08 25.02 -4.97
CA VAL A 93 9.17 26.17 -4.93
C VAL A 93 8.63 26.31 -3.51
N THR A 94 9.14 27.31 -2.78
CA THR A 94 8.78 27.57 -1.38
C THR A 94 7.62 28.55 -1.31
N ARG A 95 6.52 28.14 -0.68
CA ARG A 95 5.33 28.97 -0.42
C ARG A 95 5.39 29.63 0.96
N LYS A 96 5.86 28.90 1.97
CA LYS A 96 5.99 29.36 3.36
C LYS A 96 7.29 28.84 3.99
N GLY A 97 7.91 29.65 4.83
CA GLY A 97 9.18 29.34 5.49
C GLY A 97 10.40 29.87 4.74
N THR A 98 11.58 29.68 5.32
CA THR A 98 12.87 30.13 4.78
C THR A 98 13.57 28.97 4.08
N SER A 99 13.85 29.10 2.78
CA SER A 99 14.60 28.08 2.03
C SER A 99 16.07 28.08 2.47
N LEU A 100 16.53 26.97 3.04
CA LEU A 100 17.94 26.80 3.44
C LEU A 100 18.78 26.20 2.31
N LYS A 101 18.14 25.43 1.42
CA LYS A 101 18.74 24.86 0.23
C LYS A 101 18.24 25.54 -1.04
N LYS A 102 18.98 25.32 -2.13
CA LYS A 102 18.64 25.82 -3.46
C LYS A 102 18.62 24.69 -4.48
N THR A 103 17.89 24.93 -5.58
CA THR A 103 17.94 24.05 -6.75
C THR A 103 19.38 23.87 -7.22
N GLY A 104 19.76 22.63 -7.51
CA GLY A 104 21.10 22.23 -7.91
C GLY A 104 21.97 21.70 -6.77
N GLU A 105 21.60 21.94 -5.51
CA GLU A 105 22.36 21.48 -4.35
C GLU A 105 22.04 20.03 -3.98
N LEU A 106 23.01 19.37 -3.34
CA LEU A 106 22.82 18.06 -2.74
C LEU A 106 22.19 18.19 -1.35
N CYS A 107 21.20 17.34 -1.09
CA CYS A 107 20.62 17.16 0.23
C CYS A 107 20.87 15.74 0.72
N LYS A 108 21.06 15.60 2.04
CA LYS A 108 21.12 14.30 2.71
C LYS A 108 19.80 14.03 3.43
N LYS A 109 19.40 12.76 3.50
CA LYS A 109 18.24 12.36 4.29
C LYS A 109 18.33 12.90 5.72
N GLY A 110 17.28 13.59 6.17
CA GLY A 110 17.18 14.24 7.48
C GLY A 110 17.66 15.70 7.52
N GLU A 111 18.24 16.22 6.45
CA GLU A 111 18.68 17.62 6.36
C GLU A 111 17.48 18.57 6.17
N ILE A 112 17.50 19.73 6.82
CA ILE A 112 16.45 20.75 6.68
C ILE A 112 16.58 21.44 5.32
N LEU A 113 15.52 21.35 4.52
CA LEU A 113 15.41 21.98 3.21
C LEU A 113 14.77 23.37 3.32
N VAL A 114 13.67 23.46 4.08
CA VAL A 114 12.96 24.70 4.37
C VAL A 114 12.72 24.78 5.87
N SER A 115 13.13 25.87 6.49
CA SER A 115 12.84 26.11 7.89
C SER A 115 11.49 26.82 8.05
N GLY A 116 10.71 26.36 9.01
CA GLY A 116 9.53 27.03 9.54
C GLY A 116 9.87 28.25 10.39
N ARG A 117 11.16 28.48 10.71
CA ARG A 117 11.62 29.70 11.37
C ARG A 117 11.89 30.81 10.35
N LEU A 118 11.31 31.98 10.62
CA LEU A 118 11.53 33.22 9.89
C LEU A 118 12.37 34.14 10.78
N ASP A 119 13.55 34.51 10.29
CA ASP A 119 14.44 35.45 10.97
C ASP A 119 14.05 36.87 10.51
N ILE A 120 13.43 37.65 11.39
CA ILE A 120 13.07 39.06 11.15
C ILE A 120 14.30 39.91 11.45
N LEU A 121 14.75 40.65 10.44
CA LEU A 121 15.96 41.47 10.51
C LEU A 121 15.59 42.95 10.73
N ASN A 122 16.36 43.63 11.59
CA ASN A 122 16.28 45.09 11.74
C ASN A 122 16.96 45.82 10.57
N ASP A 123 16.89 47.15 10.56
CA ASP A 123 17.51 48.01 9.52
C ASP A 123 19.04 47.81 9.37
N SER A 124 19.70 47.27 10.40
CA SER A 124 21.12 46.92 10.39
C SER A 124 21.43 45.48 9.96
N LYS A 125 20.41 44.72 9.50
CA LYS A 125 20.49 43.30 9.12
C LYS A 125 20.84 42.35 10.27
N GLU A 126 20.60 42.75 11.50
CA GLU A 126 20.72 41.89 12.68
C GLU A 126 19.38 41.24 12.99
N ILE A 127 19.41 40.03 13.55
CA ILE A 127 18.18 39.31 13.91
C ILE A 127 17.51 40.00 15.10
N GLU A 128 16.36 40.60 14.86
CA GLU A 128 15.55 41.29 15.86
C GLU A 128 14.57 40.33 16.53
N LYS A 129 13.95 39.44 15.73
CA LYS A 129 12.89 38.55 16.21
C LYS A 129 12.81 37.27 15.38
N TYR A 130 12.36 36.19 16.01
CA TYR A 130 11.96 34.96 15.33
C TYR A 130 10.44 34.86 15.21
N GLU A 131 9.96 34.54 14.03
CA GLU A 131 8.60 34.10 13.78
C GLU A 131 8.57 32.64 13.30
N TYR A 132 7.45 31.96 13.54
CA TYR A 132 7.33 30.52 13.40
C TYR A 132 6.11 30.19 12.54
N THR A 133 6.32 29.46 11.45
CA THR A 133 5.29 29.00 10.51
C THR A 133 5.44 27.51 10.21
N ASP A 134 4.35 26.90 9.74
CA ASP A 134 4.41 25.61 9.07
C ASP A 134 5.07 25.80 7.69
N ALA A 135 6.27 25.25 7.50
CA ALA A 135 6.98 25.33 6.22
C ALA A 135 6.24 24.55 5.14
N ASP A 136 6.14 25.16 3.97
CA ASP A 136 5.40 24.60 2.85
C ASP A 136 6.14 24.89 1.54
N ALA A 137 6.53 23.82 0.85
CA ALA A 137 7.25 23.88 -0.41
C ALA A 137 7.00 22.63 -1.24
N ASP A 138 7.03 22.78 -2.56
CA ASP A 138 7.11 21.66 -3.49
C ASP A 138 8.56 21.46 -3.88
N ILE A 139 9.15 20.36 -3.41
CA ILE A 139 10.57 20.03 -3.61
C ILE A 139 10.65 18.70 -4.34
N TYR A 140 11.42 18.66 -5.42
CA TYR A 140 11.70 17.46 -6.19
C TYR A 140 13.19 17.13 -6.08
N VAL A 141 13.47 15.90 -5.69
CA VAL A 141 14.84 15.40 -5.50
C VAL A 141 15.08 14.29 -6.50
N GLU A 142 16.18 14.42 -7.24
CA GLU A 142 16.75 13.36 -8.06
C GLU A 142 17.67 12.49 -7.20
N TYR A 143 17.45 11.19 -7.20
CA TYR A 143 18.23 10.23 -6.45
C TYR A 143 18.45 8.93 -7.25
N PRO A 144 19.57 8.23 -7.00
CA PRO A 144 19.84 6.95 -7.64
C PRO A 144 18.97 5.84 -7.02
N LEU A 145 18.29 5.08 -7.87
CA LEU A 145 17.54 3.88 -7.54
C LEU A 145 18.25 2.67 -8.15
N GLU A 146 18.73 1.79 -7.29
CA GLU A 146 19.43 0.57 -7.71
C GLU A 146 18.42 -0.47 -8.24
N TYR A 147 18.69 -0.97 -9.45
CA TYR A 147 17.91 -2.00 -10.11
C TYR A 147 18.72 -3.30 -10.21
N TYR A 148 18.07 -4.41 -9.86
CA TYR A 148 18.64 -5.73 -10.00
C TYR A 148 17.55 -6.76 -10.32
N GLN A 149 17.74 -7.48 -11.41
CA GLN A 149 16.90 -8.61 -11.81
C GLN A 149 17.80 -9.74 -12.29
N GLN A 150 17.46 -10.97 -11.90
CA GLN A 150 18.14 -12.16 -12.38
C GLN A 150 17.14 -13.28 -12.68
N PHE A 151 17.34 -14.02 -13.77
CA PHE A 151 16.60 -15.24 -14.04
C PHE A 151 17.44 -16.27 -14.79
N SER A 152 17.07 -17.55 -14.64
CA SER A 152 17.67 -18.65 -15.38
C SER A 152 17.28 -18.58 -16.87
N MET A 153 18.26 -18.77 -17.75
CA MET A 153 18.05 -18.90 -19.20
C MET A 153 17.27 -20.18 -19.52
N THR A 154 17.35 -21.19 -18.66
CA THR A 154 16.51 -22.38 -18.74
C THR A 154 15.20 -22.18 -17.97
N TYR A 155 14.07 -22.53 -18.58
CA TYR A 155 12.75 -22.57 -17.96
C TYR A 155 12.00 -23.84 -18.32
N GLN A 156 11.06 -24.21 -17.46
CA GLN A 156 10.19 -25.36 -17.66
C GLN A 156 8.82 -24.89 -18.16
N LYS A 157 8.29 -25.58 -19.17
CA LYS A 157 6.96 -25.28 -19.73
C LYS A 157 6.16 -26.57 -19.93
N PRO A 158 4.85 -26.59 -19.60
CA PRO A 158 4.01 -27.75 -19.88
C PRO A 158 3.84 -27.95 -21.39
N ILE A 159 4.12 -29.16 -21.86
CA ILE A 159 3.83 -29.64 -23.21
C ILE A 159 2.67 -30.61 -23.08
N TYR A 160 1.49 -30.21 -23.56
CA TYR A 160 0.29 -31.05 -23.50
C TYR A 160 0.44 -32.24 -24.45
N THR A 161 0.18 -33.45 -23.95
CA THR A 161 0.30 -34.70 -24.73
C THR A 161 -0.88 -34.91 -25.68
N GLY A 162 -1.93 -34.09 -25.55
CA GLY A 162 -3.20 -34.23 -26.26
C GLY A 162 -4.16 -35.23 -25.60
N LYS A 163 -3.72 -36.01 -24.60
CA LYS A 163 -4.64 -36.85 -23.83
C LYS A 163 -5.48 -35.98 -22.92
N GLN A 164 -6.79 -36.19 -22.98
CA GLN A 164 -7.74 -35.46 -22.15
C GLN A 164 -8.79 -36.39 -21.55
N LYS A 165 -9.26 -36.06 -20.35
CA LYS A 165 -10.30 -36.80 -19.67
C LYS A 165 -11.37 -35.85 -19.16
N LYS A 166 -12.58 -35.99 -19.69
CA LYS A 166 -13.73 -35.18 -19.32
C LYS A 166 -14.61 -35.91 -18.30
N GLY A 167 -15.08 -35.19 -17.30
CA GLY A 167 -16.11 -35.62 -16.37
C GLY A 167 -17.17 -34.54 -16.15
N TYR A 168 -18.25 -34.94 -15.49
CA TYR A 168 -19.32 -34.02 -15.11
C TYR A 168 -19.05 -33.46 -13.72
N LEU A 169 -19.37 -32.19 -13.54
CA LEU A 169 -19.21 -31.47 -12.29
C LEU A 169 -20.56 -30.89 -11.88
N LEU A 170 -20.92 -31.05 -10.61
CA LEU A 170 -22.05 -30.39 -9.99
C LEU A 170 -21.56 -29.61 -8.77
N GLN A 171 -21.91 -28.34 -8.68
CA GLN A 171 -21.68 -27.51 -7.51
C GLN A 171 -23.02 -27.07 -6.93
N VAL A 172 -23.22 -27.26 -5.63
CA VAL A 172 -24.42 -26.84 -4.90
C VAL A 172 -23.99 -26.00 -3.71
N GLY A 173 -24.15 -24.69 -3.80
CA GLY A 173 -23.57 -23.74 -2.84
C GLY A 173 -22.05 -23.90 -2.77
N ASP A 174 -21.54 -24.23 -1.58
CA ASP A 174 -20.12 -24.45 -1.31
C ASP A 174 -19.65 -25.89 -1.58
N TYR A 175 -20.58 -26.82 -1.85
CA TYR A 175 -20.25 -28.22 -2.09
C TYR A 175 -19.92 -28.47 -3.56
N TYR A 176 -18.76 -29.09 -3.82
CA TYR A 176 -18.29 -29.48 -5.15
C TYR A 176 -18.26 -30.99 -5.32
N PHE A 177 -19.00 -31.50 -6.31
CA PHE A 177 -19.06 -32.91 -6.66
C PHE A 177 -18.52 -33.13 -8.07
N ASP A 178 -17.23 -33.47 -8.17
CA ASP A 178 -16.61 -33.89 -9.43
C ASP A 178 -16.80 -35.40 -9.61
N PHE A 179 -17.60 -35.79 -10.60
CA PHE A 179 -17.91 -37.19 -10.92
C PHE A 179 -16.87 -37.82 -11.87
N LYS A 180 -15.79 -37.10 -12.17
CA LYS A 180 -14.67 -37.59 -12.96
C LYS A 180 -13.87 -38.62 -12.18
N ARG A 181 -13.59 -39.77 -12.80
CA ARG A 181 -12.63 -40.74 -12.25
C ARG A 181 -11.21 -40.16 -12.31
N LYS A 182 -10.44 -40.34 -11.24
CA LYS A 182 -9.02 -39.93 -11.17
C LYS A 182 -8.27 -40.29 -12.47
N PRO A 183 -7.56 -39.35 -13.10
CA PRO A 183 -6.75 -39.66 -14.27
C PRO A 183 -5.58 -40.57 -13.87
N PRO A 184 -5.09 -41.43 -14.79
CA PRO A 184 -3.91 -42.27 -14.53
C PRO A 184 -2.58 -41.51 -14.68
N TRP A 185 -2.64 -40.19 -14.91
CA TRP A 185 -1.50 -39.34 -15.20
C TRP A 185 -0.98 -38.66 -13.93
N GLU A 186 0.33 -38.51 -13.83
CA GLU A 186 0.98 -37.84 -12.69
C GLU A 186 0.85 -36.32 -12.76
N THR A 187 1.00 -35.75 -13.96
CA THR A 187 0.91 -34.31 -14.22
C THR A 187 -0.23 -34.00 -15.20
N PHE A 188 -1.18 -33.17 -14.76
CA PHE A 188 -2.31 -32.74 -15.56
C PHE A 188 -2.84 -31.38 -15.09
N ASP A 189 -3.40 -30.60 -16.02
CA ASP A 189 -4.14 -29.38 -15.72
C ASP A 189 -5.64 -29.62 -15.85
N THR A 190 -6.42 -29.09 -14.91
CA THR A 190 -7.88 -29.21 -14.93
C THR A 190 -8.52 -27.90 -15.37
N THR A 191 -9.27 -27.92 -16.47
CA THR A 191 -10.16 -26.82 -16.85
C THR A 191 -11.60 -27.14 -16.46
N THR A 192 -12.24 -26.22 -15.76
CA THR A 192 -13.62 -26.37 -15.31
C THR A 192 -14.53 -25.38 -16.02
N ASN A 193 -15.62 -25.88 -16.60
CA ASN A 193 -16.67 -25.06 -17.17
C ASN A 193 -17.95 -25.31 -16.37
N LEU A 194 -18.50 -24.26 -15.75
CA LEU A 194 -19.72 -24.32 -14.94
C LEU A 194 -20.76 -23.35 -15.47
N LYS A 195 -22.01 -23.81 -15.50
CA LYS A 195 -23.20 -23.03 -15.84
C LYS A 195 -24.14 -23.02 -14.67
N GLN A 196 -24.59 -21.83 -14.29
CA GLN A 196 -25.58 -21.67 -13.24
C GLN A 196 -26.96 -22.12 -13.73
N LEU A 197 -27.70 -22.84 -12.90
CA LEU A 197 -29.09 -23.17 -13.16
C LEU A 197 -30.01 -22.00 -12.80
N TYR A 198 -31.04 -21.83 -13.61
CA TYR A 198 -32.07 -20.82 -13.46
C TYR A 198 -33.41 -21.54 -13.37
N LEU A 199 -34.22 -21.23 -12.35
CA LEU A 199 -35.59 -21.76 -12.24
C LEU A 199 -36.56 -20.96 -13.13
N THR A 200 -36.31 -19.67 -13.28
CA THR A 200 -36.96 -18.72 -14.20
C THR A 200 -35.92 -17.73 -14.72
N GLU A 201 -36.24 -16.89 -15.71
CA GLU A 201 -35.30 -15.91 -16.28
C GLU A 201 -34.63 -15.01 -15.21
N ASN A 202 -35.35 -14.73 -14.11
CA ASN A 202 -34.86 -13.85 -13.04
C ASN A 202 -34.46 -14.60 -11.75
N PHE A 203 -34.69 -15.92 -11.66
CA PHE A 203 -34.44 -16.69 -10.44
C PHE A 203 -33.22 -17.61 -10.59
N LYS A 204 -32.08 -17.14 -10.07
CA LYS A 204 -30.79 -17.85 -10.05
C LYS A 204 -30.73 -18.86 -8.91
N LEU A 205 -30.55 -20.14 -9.24
CA LEU A 205 -30.34 -21.17 -8.23
C LEU A 205 -28.86 -21.18 -7.82
N PRO A 206 -28.53 -21.51 -6.56
CA PRO A 206 -27.15 -21.74 -6.11
C PRO A 206 -26.64 -23.12 -6.57
N ILE A 207 -27.06 -23.58 -7.75
CA ILE A 207 -26.70 -24.86 -8.32
C ILE A 207 -26.03 -24.58 -9.66
N PHE A 208 -24.81 -25.07 -9.82
CA PHE A 208 -24.06 -24.99 -11.07
C PHE A 208 -23.79 -26.40 -11.56
N TYR A 209 -23.92 -26.60 -12.86
CA TYR A 209 -23.61 -27.86 -13.52
C TYR A 209 -22.65 -27.60 -14.66
N GLY A 210 -21.83 -28.58 -14.98
CA GLY A 210 -20.93 -28.44 -16.11
C GLY A 210 -19.99 -29.60 -16.26
N SER A 211 -18.80 -29.31 -16.77
CA SER A 211 -17.78 -30.31 -17.05
C SER A 211 -16.41 -29.88 -16.60
N SER A 212 -15.66 -30.86 -16.11
CA SER A 212 -14.27 -30.77 -15.68
C SER A 212 -13.44 -31.59 -16.66
N THR A 213 -12.47 -30.98 -17.34
CA THR A 213 -11.59 -31.65 -18.29
C THR A 213 -10.15 -31.59 -17.81
N ASP A 214 -9.53 -32.75 -17.62
CA ASP A 214 -8.09 -32.87 -17.36
C ASP A 214 -7.32 -32.97 -18.66
N TYR A 215 -6.22 -32.25 -18.76
CA TYR A 215 -5.26 -32.29 -19.86
C TYR A 215 -3.93 -32.78 -19.32
N GLU A 216 -3.48 -33.95 -19.79
CA GLU A 216 -2.14 -34.44 -19.45
C GLU A 216 -1.09 -33.55 -20.09
N TYR A 217 -0.08 -33.18 -19.31
CA TYR A 217 1.11 -32.51 -19.82
C TYR A 217 2.37 -33.16 -19.30
N GLN A 218 3.45 -33.00 -20.04
CA GLN A 218 4.80 -33.32 -19.60
C GLN A 218 5.61 -32.03 -19.51
N THR A 219 6.50 -31.95 -18.52
CA THR A 219 7.36 -30.78 -18.37
C THR A 219 8.51 -30.85 -19.36
N GLY A 220 8.52 -29.94 -20.33
CA GLY A 220 9.66 -29.74 -21.22
C GLY A 220 10.60 -28.68 -20.67
N GLU A 221 11.91 -28.89 -20.85
CA GLU A 221 12.95 -27.92 -20.54
C GLU A 221 13.30 -27.11 -21.80
N PHE A 222 13.19 -25.79 -21.70
CA PHE A 222 13.43 -24.86 -22.80
C PHE A 222 14.48 -23.83 -22.38
N VAL A 223 15.26 -23.36 -23.34
CA VAL A 223 16.28 -22.34 -23.12
C VAL A 223 15.88 -21.08 -23.89
N TYR A 224 15.87 -19.93 -23.23
CA TYR A 224 15.64 -18.64 -23.89
C TYR A 224 16.75 -18.36 -24.89
N THR A 225 16.38 -17.83 -26.05
CA THR A 225 17.35 -17.15 -26.90
C THR A 225 17.80 -15.84 -26.25
N GLU A 226 18.97 -15.31 -26.62
CA GLU A 226 19.41 -14.01 -26.08
C GLU A 226 18.40 -12.89 -26.36
N LYS A 227 17.71 -12.96 -27.51
CA LYS A 227 16.70 -11.98 -27.89
C LYS A 227 15.49 -12.05 -26.96
N GLU A 228 14.94 -13.24 -26.73
CA GLU A 228 13.81 -13.43 -25.80
C GLU A 228 14.17 -13.04 -24.37
N ALA A 229 15.39 -13.32 -23.92
CA ALA A 229 15.86 -12.90 -22.61
C ALA A 229 15.91 -11.38 -22.48
N ARG A 230 16.41 -10.67 -23.51
CA ARG A 230 16.41 -9.19 -23.54
C ARG A 230 15.00 -8.63 -23.56
N GLU A 231 14.11 -9.14 -24.41
CA GLU A 231 12.70 -8.73 -24.47
C GLU A 231 11.98 -8.96 -23.14
N LYS A 232 12.29 -10.05 -22.43
CA LYS A 232 11.76 -10.33 -21.09
C LYS A 232 12.24 -9.33 -20.03
N VAL A 233 13.51 -8.91 -20.09
CA VAL A 233 14.02 -7.84 -19.21
C VAL A 233 13.35 -6.52 -19.55
N GLU A 234 13.29 -6.15 -20.83
CA GLU A 234 12.71 -4.89 -21.29
C GLU A 234 11.22 -4.79 -20.94
N SER A 235 10.46 -5.87 -21.12
CA SER A 235 9.05 -5.92 -20.73
C SER A 235 8.88 -5.73 -19.22
N HIS A 236 9.66 -6.44 -18.39
CA HIS A 236 9.60 -6.24 -16.94
C HIS A 236 10.02 -4.82 -16.53
N LEU A 237 11.10 -4.30 -17.11
CA LEU A 237 11.57 -2.94 -16.85
C LEU A 237 10.49 -1.92 -17.24
N SER A 238 9.81 -2.08 -18.38
CA SER A 238 8.72 -1.19 -18.80
C SER A 238 7.54 -1.20 -17.83
N ILE A 239 7.17 -2.38 -17.30
CA ILE A 239 6.12 -2.52 -16.28
C ILE A 239 6.54 -1.81 -14.99
N LEU A 240 7.79 -2.00 -14.58
CA LEU A 240 8.34 -1.32 -13.40
C LEU A 240 8.31 0.20 -13.57
N LEU A 241 8.81 0.73 -14.68
CA LEU A 241 8.82 2.17 -14.97
C LEU A 241 7.40 2.74 -14.92
N LYS A 242 6.43 2.07 -15.55
CA LYS A 242 5.03 2.48 -15.51
C LYS A 242 4.47 2.48 -14.08
N SER A 243 4.79 1.46 -13.29
CA SER A 243 4.35 1.39 -11.88
C SER A 243 4.96 2.47 -10.99
N LEU A 244 6.15 2.97 -11.35
CA LEU A 244 6.81 4.09 -10.66
C LEU A 244 6.18 5.42 -11.06
N GLU A 245 5.88 5.60 -12.34
CA GLU A 245 5.18 6.80 -12.84
C GLU A 245 3.78 6.94 -12.23
N GLU A 246 3.02 5.85 -12.12
CA GLU A 246 1.71 5.82 -11.44
C GLU A 246 1.79 6.21 -9.95
N LYS A 247 2.96 6.04 -9.32
CA LYS A 247 3.23 6.46 -7.94
C LYS A 247 3.79 7.89 -7.83
N GLY A 248 3.91 8.60 -8.95
CA GLY A 248 4.45 9.97 -9.00
C GLY A 248 5.98 10.03 -9.00
N VAL A 249 6.67 8.94 -9.32
CA VAL A 249 8.13 8.90 -9.50
C VAL A 249 8.45 8.98 -10.99
N GLN A 250 9.15 10.04 -11.40
CA GLN A 250 9.60 10.21 -12.78
C GLN A 250 11.03 9.69 -12.92
N ILE A 251 11.35 8.98 -14.00
CA ILE A 251 12.71 8.49 -14.26
C ILE A 251 13.39 9.44 -15.24
N SER A 252 14.51 10.06 -14.84
CA SER A 252 15.29 10.98 -15.68
C SER A 252 16.28 10.23 -16.58
N GLU A 253 16.98 9.23 -16.04
CA GLU A 253 17.98 8.46 -16.78
C GLU A 253 17.94 6.96 -16.43
N ASN A 254 18.26 6.11 -17.39
CA ASN A 254 18.31 4.66 -17.24
C ASN A 254 19.69 4.11 -17.64
N HIS A 255 20.42 3.56 -16.67
CA HIS A 255 21.74 2.95 -16.87
C HIS A 255 21.74 1.43 -16.63
N VAL A 256 20.60 0.75 -16.81
CA VAL A 256 20.50 -0.69 -16.65
C VAL A 256 21.22 -1.41 -17.79
N LYS A 257 22.12 -2.34 -17.43
CA LYS A 257 22.86 -3.19 -18.36
C LYS A 257 22.40 -4.64 -18.21
N ILE A 258 22.27 -5.32 -19.34
CA ILE A 258 21.89 -6.74 -19.40
C ILE A 258 23.13 -7.55 -19.71
N ASN A 259 23.44 -8.53 -18.86
CA ASN A 259 24.53 -9.47 -19.03
C ASN A 259 23.98 -10.90 -19.02
N ILE A 260 24.43 -11.72 -19.96
CA ILE A 260 24.02 -13.12 -20.07
C ILE A 260 25.29 -13.96 -19.93
N GLN A 261 25.36 -14.77 -18.87
CA GLN A 261 26.52 -15.63 -18.59
C GLN A 261 26.08 -17.06 -18.27
N LYS A 262 26.66 -18.02 -19.01
CA LYS A 262 26.55 -19.48 -18.84
C LYS A 262 25.13 -20.05 -18.91
N ASN A 263 24.25 -19.64 -18.00
CA ASN A 263 22.83 -20.02 -17.97
C ASN A 263 21.95 -19.00 -17.23
N ILE A 264 22.47 -17.79 -16.98
CA ILE A 264 21.79 -16.78 -16.17
C ILE A 264 21.78 -15.47 -16.95
N CYS A 265 20.62 -14.83 -17.01
CA CYS A 265 20.48 -13.45 -17.44
C CYS A 265 20.38 -12.56 -16.19
N THR A 266 21.26 -11.57 -16.10
CA THR A 266 21.29 -10.59 -15.03
C THR A 266 21.15 -9.21 -15.66
N ALA A 267 20.16 -8.43 -15.20
CA ALA A 267 19.99 -7.04 -15.54
C ALA A 267 20.24 -6.22 -14.28
N SER A 268 21.24 -5.33 -14.31
CA SER A 268 21.57 -4.48 -13.17
C SER A 268 22.03 -3.10 -13.61
N GLY A 269 21.79 -2.11 -12.75
CA GLY A 269 22.25 -0.74 -12.97
C GLY A 269 21.45 0.25 -12.12
N THR A 270 21.69 1.53 -12.36
CA THR A 270 21.09 2.61 -11.59
C THR A 270 20.08 3.37 -12.46
N LEU A 271 18.89 3.60 -11.92
CA LEU A 271 17.87 4.48 -12.48
C LEU A 271 17.95 5.82 -11.73
N LEU A 272 18.04 6.94 -12.43
CA LEU A 272 17.89 8.25 -11.78
C LEU A 272 16.40 8.58 -11.69
N ALA A 273 15.92 8.70 -10.46
CA ALA A 273 14.51 8.92 -10.16
C ALA A 273 14.31 10.30 -9.54
N VAL A 274 13.33 11.03 -10.05
CA VAL A 274 12.85 12.32 -9.55
C VAL A 274 11.50 12.10 -8.89
N GLU A 275 11.41 12.40 -7.61
CA GLU A 275 10.16 12.31 -6.86
C GLU A 275 10.01 13.54 -5.97
N LYS A 276 8.77 13.86 -5.62
CA LYS A 276 8.49 14.84 -4.57
C LYS A 276 9.11 14.35 -3.25
N ALA A 277 9.81 15.25 -2.58
CA ALA A 277 10.48 15.00 -1.31
C ALA A 277 10.11 16.10 -0.31
N GLY A 278 10.12 15.77 0.98
CA GLY A 278 9.83 16.72 2.04
C GLY A 278 8.91 16.09 3.07
N LYS A 279 9.46 15.79 4.24
CA LYS A 279 8.71 15.37 5.42
C LYS A 279 8.73 16.48 6.45
N LYS A 280 7.62 16.64 7.16
CA LYS A 280 7.51 17.60 8.24
C LYS A 280 8.26 17.10 9.48
N ALA A 281 9.10 17.96 10.04
CA ALA A 281 9.75 17.77 11.34
C ALA A 281 9.43 18.98 12.22
N PRO A 282 9.27 18.83 13.54
CA PRO A 282 9.06 19.98 14.43
C PRO A 282 10.22 20.98 14.34
N THR A 283 9.91 22.27 14.22
CA THR A 283 10.92 23.35 14.21
C THR A 283 11.43 23.62 15.62
N ASP A 284 12.74 23.82 15.77
CA ASP A 284 13.34 24.25 17.03
C ASP A 284 12.96 25.71 17.38
N ILE A 285 12.34 25.90 18.55
CA ILE A 285 11.95 27.21 19.06
C ILE A 285 13.12 27.79 19.87
N LEU A 286 13.63 28.94 19.44
CA LEU A 286 14.71 29.67 20.09
C LEU A 286 14.13 30.69 21.09
N PRO A 287 14.80 30.92 22.23
CA PRO A 287 14.40 31.99 23.14
C PRO A 287 14.53 33.36 22.47
N GLN A 288 13.47 34.17 22.53
CA GLN A 288 13.48 35.55 22.04
C GLN A 288 14.39 36.42 22.91
N GLN A 289 15.11 37.35 22.28
CA GLN A 289 15.83 38.38 23.01
C GLN A 289 14.81 39.36 23.59
N THR A 290 14.59 39.31 24.90
CA THR A 290 13.74 40.29 25.58
C THR A 290 14.40 41.67 25.46
N GLU A 291 13.67 42.65 24.92
CA GLU A 291 14.07 44.06 25.02
C GLU A 291 14.37 44.36 26.49
N ARG A 292 15.60 44.79 26.79
CA ARG A 292 15.92 45.36 28.09
C ARG A 292 15.17 46.69 28.15
N ASN A 293 14.02 46.71 28.82
CA ASN A 293 13.43 47.95 29.29
C ASN A 293 14.48 48.66 30.15
N PHE A 294 15.13 49.67 29.59
CA PHE A 294 15.83 50.65 30.39
C PHE A 294 14.73 51.48 31.07
N ASP A 295 14.44 51.15 32.33
CA ASP A 295 13.73 52.05 33.22
C ASP A 295 14.55 53.34 33.33
N ILE A 296 14.15 54.36 32.57
CA ILE A 296 14.55 55.74 32.82
C ILE A 296 13.68 56.18 34.00
N ASN A 297 14.24 56.09 35.20
CA ASN A 297 13.76 56.86 36.34
C ASN A 297 14.86 57.86 36.72
N GLU A 298 14.58 59.13 36.43
CA GLU A 298 15.17 60.32 37.05
C GLU A 298 15.09 60.27 38.58
#